data_AF-A0A7V0VY12-F1
#
_entry.id   AF-A0A7V0VY12-F1
#
_cell.length_a   1.000
_cell.length_b   1.000
_cell.length_c   1.000
_cell.angle_alpha   90.00
_cell.angle_beta   90.00
_cell.angle_gamma   90.00
#
_symmetry.space_group_name_H-M   'P 1'
#
loop_
_entity.id
_entity.type
_entity.pdbx_description
1 polymer ?
#
loop_
_entity_poly.entity_id
_entity_poly.type
_entity_poly.pdbx_seq_one_letter_code
_entity_poly.pdbx_strand_id
1 'polypeptide(L)'
;MENRLTKREFIKGLAMGLSSVGLLMNSGTNIFGDTKKEKTMQNDDLYYIQTVRGRIKPSQLGMTLIHEHILVDFIGADRVSKDRYNPDEVFEVMLPYLKEIKDLGVTGFAECTPMFIGRDAELMARFAQALDMHILTNTGMYKEPYLPKYAFEKTEDELAQMWINEINQGIEGTQIKAGFIKIAVNPGNLIPIQQKIVRS
;
A
#
# COMPACT_ATOMS: atom_id res chain seq x y z
N MET A 1 -4.51 1.19 -36.12
CA MET A 1 -4.07 -0.16 -35.71
C MET A 1 -3.95 -0.13 -34.19
N GLU A 2 -4.98 -0.66 -33.52
CA GLU A 2 -5.07 -0.75 -32.07
C GLU A 2 -4.04 -1.76 -31.55
N ASN A 3 -3.13 -1.30 -30.69
CA ASN A 3 -2.17 -2.17 -30.01
C ASN A 3 -2.85 -2.74 -28.75
N ARG A 4 -3.69 -3.78 -28.93
CA ARG A 4 -4.27 -4.53 -27.81
C ARG A 4 -3.23 -5.50 -27.28
N LEU A 5 -2.66 -5.18 -26.13
CA LEU A 5 -1.86 -6.12 -25.34
C LEU A 5 -2.71 -7.36 -25.05
N THR A 6 -2.20 -8.53 -25.43
CA THR A 6 -2.93 -9.79 -25.24
C THR A 6 -2.80 -10.26 -23.79
N LYS A 7 -3.79 -11.00 -23.27
CA LYS A 7 -3.82 -11.59 -21.90
C LYS A 7 -2.52 -12.31 -21.48
N ARG A 8 -1.68 -12.73 -22.44
CA ARG A 8 -0.39 -13.40 -22.17
C ARG A 8 0.77 -12.45 -21.83
N GLU A 9 0.69 -11.16 -22.16
CA GLU A 9 1.75 -10.19 -21.88
C GLU A 9 1.63 -9.58 -20.48
N PHE A 10 0.42 -9.52 -19.92
CA PHE A 10 0.18 -9.09 -18.54
C PHE A 10 0.83 -10.03 -17.50
N ILE A 11 0.81 -11.34 -17.77
CA ILE A 11 1.32 -12.38 -16.85
C ILE A 11 2.87 -12.44 -16.81
N LYS A 12 3.56 -11.93 -17.84
CA LYS A 12 5.04 -11.94 -17.88
C LYS A 12 5.69 -10.81 -17.08
N GLY A 13 4.92 -9.81 -16.62
CA GLY A 13 5.42 -8.73 -15.78
C GLY A 13 5.63 -9.08 -14.30
N LEU A 14 5.20 -10.27 -13.85
CA LEU A 14 4.96 -10.56 -12.43
C LEU A 14 5.84 -11.64 -11.79
N ALA A 15 6.89 -12.12 -12.44
CA ALA A 15 7.73 -13.19 -11.90
C ALA A 15 9.23 -12.92 -12.06
N MET A 16 9.80 -12.12 -11.15
CA MET A 16 11.23 -12.20 -10.78
C MET A 16 11.39 -11.78 -9.32
N GLY A 17 11.66 -12.74 -8.44
CA GLY A 17 12.04 -12.46 -7.05
C GLY A 17 11.65 -13.54 -6.04
N LEU A 18 12.12 -14.78 -6.23
CA LEU A 18 12.08 -15.81 -5.19
C LEU A 18 13.51 -16.24 -4.87
N SER A 19 13.97 -15.92 -3.66
CA SER A 19 15.07 -16.65 -3.02
C SER A 19 14.77 -16.86 -1.53
N SER A 20 14.78 -18.14 -1.21
CA SER A 20 14.57 -18.87 0.04
C SER A 20 15.49 -18.55 1.22
N VAL A 21 14.96 -18.58 2.45
CA VAL A 21 15.59 -19.00 3.75
C VAL A 21 14.40 -19.33 4.69
N GLY A 22 14.26 -20.41 5.47
CA GLY A 22 15.17 -21.37 6.10
C GLY A 22 14.69 -21.50 7.57
N LEU A 23 13.89 -22.53 7.88
CA LEU A 23 13.26 -22.76 9.19
C LEU A 23 14.25 -23.45 10.16
N LEU A 24 14.48 -22.89 11.36
CA LEU A 24 15.10 -23.61 12.47
C LEU A 24 14.16 -23.63 13.69
N MET A 25 13.73 -24.83 14.08
CA MET A 25 13.08 -25.11 15.36
C MET A 25 14.16 -25.26 16.43
N ASN A 26 13.97 -24.64 17.60
CA ASN A 26 14.78 -24.91 18.77
C ASN A 26 13.90 -25.45 19.90
N SER A 27 14.21 -26.68 20.34
CA SER A 27 13.58 -27.37 21.47
C SER A 27 14.30 -27.00 22.76
N GLY A 28 13.61 -26.30 23.67
CA GLY A 28 14.13 -25.97 25.01
C GLY A 28 13.11 -26.29 26.08
N THR A 29 13.34 -27.39 26.81
CA THR A 29 12.67 -27.70 28.08
C THR A 29 13.15 -26.73 29.15
N ASN A 30 12.23 -26.04 29.85
CA ASN A 30 12.54 -25.36 31.10
C ASN A 30 11.71 -25.93 32.25
N ILE A 31 12.46 -26.45 33.21
CA ILE A 31 12.09 -26.87 34.56
C ILE A 31 12.13 -25.64 35.48
N PHE A 32 11.28 -25.63 36.51
CA PHE A 32 11.12 -24.62 37.59
C PHE A 32 10.05 -23.51 37.41
N GLY A 33 8.91 -23.72 38.10
CA GLY A 33 8.56 -22.99 39.32
C GLY A 33 8.01 -21.56 39.21
N ASP A 34 6.69 -21.44 39.42
CA ASP A 34 5.86 -20.24 39.63
C ASP A 34 6.56 -18.90 39.87
N THR A 35 6.48 -18.04 38.86
CA THR A 35 6.51 -16.58 38.99
C THR A 35 5.29 -16.01 38.27
N LYS A 36 4.71 -14.94 38.84
CA LYS A 36 3.51 -14.24 38.33
C LYS A 36 3.57 -14.13 36.81
N LYS A 37 2.53 -14.59 36.10
CA LYS A 37 2.39 -14.44 34.65
C LYS A 37 2.26 -12.96 34.29
N GLU A 38 3.38 -12.25 34.20
CA GLU A 38 3.51 -11.13 33.29
C GLU A 38 3.18 -11.68 31.90
N LYS A 39 2.16 -11.12 31.27
CA LYS A 39 1.76 -11.50 29.92
C LYS A 39 2.90 -11.08 29.00
N THR A 40 3.85 -11.97 28.80
CA THR A 40 4.95 -11.79 27.85
C THR A 40 4.27 -11.54 26.51
N MET A 41 4.39 -10.32 25.98
CA MET A 41 3.91 -10.03 24.63
C MET A 41 4.57 -11.07 23.73
N GLN A 42 3.76 -11.91 23.08
CA GLN A 42 4.32 -12.83 22.09
C GLN A 42 4.92 -11.97 20.98
N ASN A 43 6.02 -12.39 20.37
CA ASN A 43 6.69 -11.64 19.28
C ASN A 43 5.71 -11.19 18.17
N ASP A 44 4.61 -11.92 17.99
CA ASP A 44 3.54 -11.63 17.05
C ASP A 44 2.72 -10.36 17.38
N ASP A 45 2.80 -9.83 18.60
CA ASP A 45 2.11 -8.59 19.01
C ASP A 45 2.97 -7.33 18.74
N LEU A 46 4.27 -7.51 18.44
CA LEU A 46 5.19 -6.40 18.15
C LEU A 46 5.17 -5.99 16.67
N TYR A 47 4.91 -6.93 15.76
CA TYR A 47 4.95 -6.70 14.32
C TYR A 47 3.56 -6.88 13.71
N TYR A 48 3.08 -5.87 13.00
CA TYR A 48 1.80 -5.89 12.32
C TYR A 48 1.91 -5.35 10.90
N ILE A 49 0.94 -5.69 10.07
CA ILE A 49 0.73 -5.09 8.76
C ILE A 49 -0.55 -4.26 8.85
N GLN A 50 -0.45 -2.99 8.47
CA GLN A 50 -1.58 -2.08 8.43
C GLN A 50 -2.28 -2.20 7.07
N THR A 51 -3.48 -2.76 7.07
CA THR A 51 -4.38 -2.79 5.91
C THR A 51 -5.41 -1.66 6.00
N VAL A 52 -6.19 -1.46 4.94
CA VAL A 52 -7.32 -0.51 4.97
C VAL A 52 -8.44 -0.93 5.94
N ARG A 53 -8.48 -2.21 6.36
CA ARG A 53 -9.42 -2.75 7.37
C ARG A 53 -8.82 -2.80 8.78
N GLY A 54 -7.59 -2.31 8.96
CA GLY A 54 -6.89 -2.34 10.25
C GLY A 54 -5.66 -3.25 10.25
N ARG A 55 -5.14 -3.49 11.46
CA ARG A 55 -3.93 -4.29 11.68
C ARG A 55 -4.21 -5.78 11.51
N ILE A 56 -3.31 -6.48 10.82
CA ILE A 56 -3.26 -7.93 10.76
C ILE A 56 -1.87 -8.41 11.19
N LYS A 57 -1.77 -9.67 11.61
CA LYS A 57 -0.49 -10.33 11.80
C LYS A 57 0.17 -10.59 10.42
N PRO A 58 1.50 -10.51 10.30
CA PRO A 58 2.19 -10.81 9.04
C PRO A 58 1.84 -12.18 8.45
N SER A 59 1.63 -13.20 9.30
CA SER A 59 1.23 -14.55 8.87
C SER A 59 -0.14 -14.62 8.21
N GLN A 60 -0.99 -13.59 8.35
CA GLN A 60 -2.31 -13.53 7.71
C GLN A 60 -2.22 -12.99 6.27
N LEU A 61 -1.15 -12.29 5.90
CA LEU A 61 -1.08 -11.58 4.62
C LEU A 61 -1.19 -12.52 3.40
N GLY A 62 -0.56 -13.70 3.45
CA GLY A 62 -0.62 -14.72 2.40
C GLY A 62 -0.01 -14.28 1.05
N MET A 63 -0.49 -14.86 -0.06
CA MET A 63 -0.03 -14.52 -1.42
C MET A 63 -0.44 -13.09 -1.78
N THR A 64 0.54 -12.22 -1.98
CA THR A 64 0.31 -10.77 -2.11
C THR A 64 0.97 -10.18 -3.34
N LEU A 65 0.19 -9.40 -4.09
CA LEU A 65 0.73 -8.56 -5.17
C LEU A 65 1.24 -7.25 -4.59
N ILE A 66 2.56 -7.02 -4.68
CA ILE A 66 3.23 -5.96 -3.91
C ILE A 66 3.22 -4.57 -4.56
N HIS A 67 2.70 -4.44 -5.79
CA HIS A 67 2.57 -3.16 -6.46
C HIS A 67 1.47 -3.22 -7.51
N GLU A 68 0.27 -2.77 -7.13
CA GLU A 68 -0.89 -2.70 -8.02
C GLU A 68 -1.50 -1.28 -8.01
N HIS A 69 -2.34 -1.01 -9.00
CA HIS A 69 -3.10 0.23 -9.11
C HIS A 69 -4.53 -0.08 -9.54
N ILE A 70 -5.53 0.35 -8.75
CA ILE A 70 -6.95 0.13 -9.08
C ILE A 70 -7.51 1.29 -9.91
N LEU A 71 -7.08 2.50 -9.56
CA LEU A 71 -7.46 3.75 -10.20
C LEU A 71 -6.24 4.66 -10.20
N VAL A 72 -5.97 5.29 -11.32
CA VAL A 72 -4.94 6.34 -11.45
C VAL A 72 -5.49 7.51 -12.25
N ASP A 73 -5.18 8.72 -11.81
CA ASP A 73 -5.50 9.94 -12.55
C ASP A 73 -4.26 10.83 -12.68
N PHE A 74 -3.69 10.82 -13.88
CA PHE A 74 -2.52 11.62 -14.25
C PHE A 74 -2.91 12.99 -14.85
N ILE A 75 -4.06 13.56 -14.48
CA ILE A 75 -4.46 14.89 -14.97
C ILE A 75 -3.58 16.04 -14.46
N GLY A 76 -2.88 15.83 -13.33
CA GLY A 76 -2.07 16.84 -12.65
C GLY A 76 -2.59 17.16 -11.24
N ALA A 77 -1.67 17.48 -10.33
CA ALA A 77 -1.98 17.71 -8.92
C ALA A 77 -2.88 18.92 -8.65
N ASP A 78 -2.94 19.88 -9.58
CA ASP A 78 -3.81 21.07 -9.52
C ASP A 78 -5.26 20.77 -9.93
N ARG A 79 -5.51 19.62 -10.55
CA ARG A 79 -6.82 19.27 -11.16
C ARG A 79 -7.43 17.97 -10.64
N VAL A 80 -6.61 17.09 -10.08
CA VAL A 80 -7.10 15.83 -9.51
C VAL A 80 -8.12 16.11 -8.40
N SER A 81 -9.26 15.42 -8.47
CA SER A 81 -10.34 15.50 -7.50
C SER A 81 -11.14 14.19 -7.53
N LYS A 82 -11.77 13.84 -6.40
CA LYS A 82 -12.72 12.72 -6.35
C LYS A 82 -13.93 12.91 -7.28
N ASP A 83 -14.25 14.15 -7.67
CA ASP A 83 -15.35 14.46 -8.60
C ASP A 83 -15.10 14.01 -10.05
N ARG A 84 -13.86 13.59 -10.36
CA ARG A 84 -13.47 13.22 -11.73
C ARG A 84 -13.82 11.79 -12.12
N TYR A 85 -14.24 10.97 -11.16
CA TYR A 85 -14.65 9.60 -11.39
C TYR A 85 -15.84 9.25 -10.52
N ASN A 86 -16.61 8.25 -10.94
CA ASN A 86 -17.63 7.68 -10.10
C ASN A 86 -17.04 6.45 -9.36
N PRO A 87 -16.94 6.45 -8.03
CA PRO A 87 -16.39 5.31 -7.30
C PRO A 87 -17.23 4.03 -7.47
N ASP A 88 -18.52 4.14 -7.76
CA ASP A 88 -19.37 2.97 -8.03
C ASP A 88 -19.05 2.36 -9.40
N GLU A 89 -18.78 3.18 -10.41
CA GLU A 89 -18.34 2.70 -11.72
C GLU A 89 -16.98 1.99 -11.61
N VAL A 90 -16.02 2.59 -10.90
CA VAL A 90 -14.71 1.95 -10.65
C VAL A 90 -14.90 0.62 -9.90
N PHE A 91 -15.79 0.59 -8.92
CA PHE A 91 -16.12 -0.63 -8.17
C PHE A 91 -16.66 -1.72 -9.09
N GLU A 92 -17.67 -1.41 -9.89
CA GLU A 92 -18.31 -2.37 -10.82
C GLU A 92 -17.33 -2.90 -11.87
N VAL A 93 -16.48 -2.02 -12.41
CA VAL A 93 -15.50 -2.40 -13.44
C VAL A 93 -14.39 -3.28 -12.87
N MET A 94 -13.87 -2.96 -11.68
CA MET A 94 -12.69 -3.64 -11.13
C MET A 94 -13.02 -4.89 -10.32
N LEU A 95 -14.23 -5.00 -9.75
CA LEU A 95 -14.62 -6.13 -8.91
C LEU A 95 -14.42 -7.50 -9.61
N PRO A 96 -14.77 -7.72 -10.89
CA PRO A 96 -14.54 -9.00 -11.55
C PRO A 96 -13.06 -9.38 -11.67
N TYR A 97 -12.17 -8.42 -11.95
CA TYR A 97 -10.72 -8.68 -12.07
C TYR A 97 -10.11 -9.00 -10.71
N LEU A 98 -10.53 -8.30 -9.66
CA LEU A 98 -10.06 -8.58 -8.31
C LEU A 98 -10.58 -9.92 -7.78
N LYS A 99 -11.79 -10.31 -8.19
CA LYS A 99 -12.30 -11.66 -7.93
C LYS A 99 -11.46 -12.72 -8.65
N GLU A 100 -11.06 -12.49 -9.90
CA GLU A 100 -10.22 -13.44 -10.65
C GLU A 100 -8.89 -13.70 -9.94
N ILE A 101 -8.18 -12.67 -9.46
CA ILE A 101 -6.93 -12.89 -8.72
C ILE A 101 -7.16 -13.56 -7.37
N LYS A 102 -8.29 -13.28 -6.70
CA LYS A 102 -8.67 -13.97 -5.47
C LYS A 102 -8.89 -15.46 -5.72
N ASP A 103 -9.59 -15.81 -6.79
CA ASP A 103 -9.86 -17.19 -7.19
C ASP A 103 -8.56 -17.94 -7.56
N LEU A 104 -7.50 -17.21 -7.95
CA LEU A 104 -6.13 -17.73 -8.14
C LEU A 104 -5.32 -17.86 -6.84
N GLY A 105 -5.91 -17.54 -5.68
CA GLY A 105 -5.29 -17.69 -4.36
C GLY A 105 -4.58 -16.45 -3.84
N VAL A 106 -4.70 -15.29 -4.51
CA VAL A 106 -4.21 -14.01 -3.97
C VAL A 106 -5.09 -13.59 -2.78
N THR A 107 -4.46 -13.32 -1.65
CA THR A 107 -5.13 -12.94 -0.39
C THR A 107 -5.02 -11.45 -0.11
N GLY A 108 -4.09 -10.75 -0.75
CA GLY A 108 -3.90 -9.31 -0.57
C GLY A 108 -3.15 -8.63 -1.71
N PHE A 109 -3.16 -7.30 -1.70
CA PHE A 109 -2.31 -6.49 -2.58
C PHE A 109 -2.00 -5.13 -1.97
N ALA A 110 -0.89 -4.54 -2.43
CA ALA A 110 -0.54 -3.16 -2.12
C ALA A 110 -0.99 -2.23 -3.25
N GLU A 111 -1.97 -1.37 -2.94
CA GLU A 111 -2.43 -0.30 -3.80
C GLU A 111 -1.44 0.86 -3.70
N CYS A 112 -0.73 1.11 -4.80
CA CYS A 112 0.45 1.96 -4.87
C CYS A 112 0.16 3.34 -5.44
N THR A 113 -1.08 3.81 -5.44
CA THR A 113 -1.45 5.14 -5.92
C THR A 113 -1.31 6.16 -4.77
N PRO A 114 -0.30 7.04 -4.77
CA PRO A 114 -0.14 8.07 -3.75
C PRO A 114 -1.09 9.24 -3.97
N MET A 115 -1.06 10.16 -3.01
CA MET A 115 -1.78 11.42 -3.08
C MET A 115 -1.53 12.14 -4.42
N PHE A 116 -2.56 12.84 -4.89
CA PHE A 116 -2.58 13.58 -6.16
C PHE A 116 -2.47 12.78 -7.46
N ILE A 117 -2.55 11.45 -7.42
CA ILE A 117 -2.72 10.61 -8.62
C ILE A 117 -3.91 9.65 -8.55
N GLY A 118 -4.96 10.02 -7.81
CA GLY A 118 -6.24 9.29 -7.77
C GLY A 118 -6.40 8.32 -6.60
N ARG A 119 -5.61 8.47 -5.53
CA ARG A 119 -5.74 7.67 -4.30
C ARG A 119 -7.16 7.79 -3.72
N ASP A 120 -7.77 6.64 -3.40
CA ASP A 120 -9.05 6.57 -2.72
C ASP A 120 -9.06 5.44 -1.68
N ALA A 121 -8.78 5.80 -0.42
CA ALA A 121 -8.72 4.85 0.68
C ALA A 121 -10.09 4.20 1.00
N GLU A 122 -11.18 4.95 0.83
CA GLU A 122 -12.53 4.46 1.14
C GLU A 122 -12.99 3.45 0.08
N LEU A 123 -12.68 3.71 -1.20
CA LEU A 123 -12.89 2.73 -2.27
C LEU A 123 -12.09 1.46 -2.02
N MET A 124 -10.85 1.56 -1.53
CA MET A 124 -10.07 0.38 -1.15
C MET A 124 -10.71 -0.38 0.01
N ALA A 125 -11.25 0.31 1.03
CA ALA A 125 -11.98 -0.35 2.10
C ALA A 125 -13.24 -1.08 1.59
N ARG A 126 -13.95 -0.50 0.60
CA ARG A 126 -15.08 -1.16 -0.07
C ARG A 126 -14.66 -2.47 -0.74
N PHE A 127 -13.59 -2.47 -1.52
CA PHE A 127 -13.07 -3.70 -2.15
C PHE A 127 -12.60 -4.72 -1.12
N ALA A 128 -11.85 -4.29 -0.11
CA ALA A 128 -11.33 -5.18 0.94
C ALA A 128 -12.47 -5.87 1.70
N GLN A 129 -13.58 -5.16 1.92
CA GLN A 129 -14.78 -5.71 2.56
C GLN A 129 -15.53 -6.67 1.63
N ALA A 130 -15.75 -6.29 0.36
CA ALA A 130 -16.52 -7.10 -0.59
C ALA A 130 -15.82 -8.41 -0.97
N LEU A 131 -14.50 -8.38 -1.05
CA LEU A 131 -13.68 -9.51 -1.50
C LEU A 131 -13.01 -10.25 -0.34
N ASP A 132 -13.12 -9.78 0.89
CA ASP A 132 -12.37 -10.30 2.03
C ASP A 132 -10.86 -10.47 1.71
N MET A 133 -10.26 -9.38 1.22
CA MET A 133 -8.84 -9.32 0.86
C MET A 133 -8.09 -8.32 1.74
N HIS A 134 -6.81 -8.59 1.97
CA HIS A 134 -5.89 -7.71 2.68
C HIS A 134 -5.32 -6.64 1.73
N ILE A 135 -6.00 -5.50 1.64
CA ILE A 135 -5.56 -4.37 0.81
C ILE A 135 -4.73 -3.40 1.66
N LEU A 136 -3.51 -3.12 1.24
CA LEU A 136 -2.67 -2.08 1.81
C LEU A 136 -2.80 -0.83 0.94
N THR A 137 -2.87 0.34 1.56
CA THR A 137 -2.77 1.63 0.87
C THR A 137 -1.58 2.41 1.42
N ASN A 138 -1.28 3.55 0.81
CA ASN A 138 -0.03 4.26 1.03
C ASN A 138 -0.22 5.73 1.39
N THR A 139 0.80 6.26 2.03
CA THR A 139 1.12 7.70 2.04
C THR A 139 2.32 7.94 1.13
N GLY A 140 2.90 9.15 1.14
CA GLY A 140 4.00 9.53 0.27
C GLY A 140 3.52 10.35 -0.92
N MET A 141 4.39 10.54 -1.91
CA MET A 141 4.14 11.38 -3.07
C MET A 141 4.74 10.77 -4.33
N TYR A 142 4.15 11.07 -5.48
CA TYR A 142 4.75 10.67 -6.75
C TYR A 142 5.94 11.58 -7.12
N LYS A 143 6.14 11.82 -8.42
CA LYS A 143 7.17 12.70 -8.97
C LYS A 143 6.54 13.77 -9.86
N GLU A 144 7.34 14.75 -10.26
CA GLU A 144 6.96 15.72 -11.28
C GLU A 144 6.48 15.04 -12.58
N PRO A 145 5.48 15.60 -13.28
CA PRO A 145 4.79 16.88 -12.99
C PRO A 145 3.61 16.76 -11.99
N TYR A 146 3.42 15.62 -11.34
CA TYR A 146 2.24 15.32 -10.52
C TYR A 146 2.40 15.68 -9.04
N LEU A 147 3.37 16.54 -8.72
CA LEU A 147 3.56 17.04 -7.35
C LEU A 147 2.67 18.25 -7.10
N PRO A 148 2.00 18.34 -5.93
CA PRO A 148 1.28 19.54 -5.55
C PRO A 148 2.25 20.70 -5.29
N LYS A 149 1.79 21.94 -5.43
CA LYS A 149 2.64 23.15 -5.23
C LYS A 149 3.35 23.15 -3.87
N TYR A 150 2.64 22.74 -2.82
CA TYR A 150 3.19 22.72 -1.48
C TYR A 150 4.37 21.73 -1.33
N ALA A 151 4.51 20.72 -2.21
CA ALA A 151 5.66 19.84 -2.20
C ALA A 151 6.97 20.60 -2.44
N PHE A 152 6.91 21.73 -3.16
CA PHE A 152 8.06 22.61 -3.39
C PHE A 152 8.27 23.63 -2.26
N GLU A 153 7.18 24.07 -1.63
CA GLU A 153 7.18 25.12 -0.59
C GLU A 153 7.54 24.60 0.80
N LYS A 154 7.11 23.36 1.13
CA LYS A 154 7.35 22.74 2.44
C LYS A 154 8.76 22.19 2.62
N THR A 155 9.20 22.13 3.88
CA THR A 155 10.45 21.45 4.27
C THR A 155 10.32 19.93 4.22
N GLU A 156 11.46 19.22 4.29
CA GLU A 156 11.51 17.75 4.44
C GLU A 156 10.69 17.28 5.66
N ASP A 157 10.91 17.89 6.83
CA ASP A 157 10.19 17.55 8.08
C ASP A 157 8.67 17.80 8.00
N GLU A 158 8.24 18.86 7.32
CA GLU A 158 6.81 19.13 7.14
C GLU A 158 6.14 18.08 6.25
N LEU A 159 6.82 17.62 5.19
CA LEU A 159 6.33 16.54 4.35
C LEU A 159 6.29 15.20 5.11
N ALA A 160 7.36 14.89 5.85
CA ALA A 160 7.44 13.73 6.73
C ALA A 160 6.27 13.71 7.72
N GLN A 161 5.99 14.85 8.37
CA GLN A 161 4.91 14.97 9.35
C GLN A 161 3.54 14.72 8.72
N MET A 162 3.31 15.13 7.48
CA MET A 162 2.06 14.79 6.76
C MET A 162 1.91 13.27 6.59
N TRP A 163 2.98 12.57 6.19
CA TRP A 163 2.96 11.12 6.01
C TRP A 163 2.79 10.36 7.34
N ILE A 164 3.47 10.83 8.38
CA ILE A 164 3.31 10.32 9.74
C ILE A 164 1.87 10.48 10.23
N ASN A 165 1.22 11.60 9.93
CA ASN A 165 -0.18 11.81 10.29
C ASN A 165 -1.10 10.80 9.58
N GLU A 166 -0.88 10.50 8.30
CA GLU A 166 -1.68 9.50 7.58
C GLU A 166 -1.46 8.07 8.10
N ILE A 167 -0.26 7.76 8.58
CA ILE A 167 0.06 6.47 9.21
C ILE A 167 -0.59 6.37 10.61
N ASN A 168 -0.58 7.44 11.39
CA ASN A 168 -0.99 7.40 12.80
C ASN A 168 -2.47 7.72 13.02
N GLN A 169 -3.02 8.64 12.24
CA GLN A 169 -4.34 9.24 12.45
C GLN A 169 -5.32 8.81 11.36
N GLY A 170 -4.86 8.78 10.10
CA GLY A 170 -5.64 8.32 8.95
C GLY A 170 -5.53 9.24 7.75
N ILE A 171 -5.93 8.75 6.59
CA ILE A 171 -5.83 9.41 5.28
C ILE A 171 -7.04 10.31 5.07
N GLU A 172 -6.83 11.57 4.69
CA GLU A 172 -7.87 12.49 4.18
C GLU A 172 -9.13 12.60 5.08
N GLY A 173 -8.93 12.61 6.41
CA GLY A 173 -10.02 12.72 7.40
C GLY A 173 -10.76 11.40 7.66
N THR A 174 -10.35 10.30 7.04
CA THR A 174 -10.86 8.95 7.32
C THR A 174 -10.11 8.32 8.50
N GLN A 175 -10.65 7.22 9.04
CA GLN A 175 -9.96 6.37 10.02
C GLN A 175 -9.00 5.35 9.37
N ILE A 176 -8.87 5.38 8.04
CA ILE A 176 -8.07 4.43 7.27
C ILE A 176 -6.62 4.89 7.26
N LYS A 177 -5.72 4.06 7.77
CA LYS A 177 -4.31 4.40 7.93
C LYS A 177 -3.47 3.85 6.79
N ALA A 178 -2.47 4.61 6.36
CA ALA A 178 -1.48 4.14 5.40
C ALA A 178 -0.66 2.98 5.99
N GLY A 179 -0.41 1.96 5.17
CA GLY A 179 0.41 0.81 5.57
C GLY A 179 1.85 0.86 5.07
N PHE A 180 2.14 1.74 4.12
CA PHE A 180 3.49 1.95 3.60
C PHE A 180 3.62 3.36 2.99
N ILE A 181 4.86 3.74 2.70
CA ILE A 181 5.18 5.01 2.03
C ILE A 181 5.54 4.70 0.58
N LYS A 182 4.89 5.38 -0.36
CA LYS A 182 5.18 5.32 -1.79
C LYS A 182 5.83 6.61 -2.24
N ILE A 183 7.05 6.50 -2.79
CA ILE A 183 7.73 7.62 -3.45
C ILE A 183 8.10 7.26 -4.89
N ALA A 184 8.34 8.28 -5.72
CA ALA A 184 8.82 8.10 -7.09
C ALA A 184 9.96 9.07 -7.42
N VAL A 185 10.92 8.59 -8.21
CA VAL A 185 12.04 9.37 -8.73
C VAL A 185 12.22 9.08 -10.23
N ASN A 186 12.88 9.99 -10.95
CA ASN A 186 13.26 9.74 -12.34
C ASN A 186 14.59 8.96 -12.39
N PRO A 187 14.84 8.20 -13.47
CA PRO A 187 16.17 7.63 -13.71
C PRO A 187 17.25 8.73 -13.74
N GLY A 188 18.45 8.40 -13.25
CA GLY A 188 19.58 9.31 -13.19
C GLY A 188 19.78 9.93 -11.82
N ASN A 189 20.48 11.07 -11.78
CA ASN A 189 20.78 11.77 -10.52
C ASN A 189 19.51 12.39 -9.94
N LEU A 190 19.32 12.25 -8.62
CA LEU A 190 18.21 12.88 -7.92
C LEU A 190 18.35 14.40 -7.98
N ILE A 191 17.35 15.05 -8.58
CA ILE A 191 17.21 16.51 -8.57
C ILE A 191 16.73 16.98 -7.18
N PRO A 192 16.85 18.28 -6.83
CA PRO A 192 16.60 18.76 -5.47
C PRO A 192 15.25 18.35 -4.87
N ILE A 193 14.15 18.43 -5.64
CA ILE A 193 12.83 18.02 -5.16
C ILE A 193 12.73 16.51 -4.89
N GLN A 194 13.40 15.68 -5.70
CA GLN A 194 13.43 14.23 -5.48
C GLN A 194 14.28 13.87 -4.27
N GLN A 195 15.39 14.57 -4.03
CA GLN A 195 16.19 14.40 -2.82
C GLN A 195 15.37 14.74 -1.56
N LYS A 196 14.62 15.86 -1.61
CA LYS A 196 13.72 16.26 -0.53
C LYS A 196 12.67 15.19 -0.25
N ILE A 197 11.99 14.67 -1.26
CA ILE A 197 10.99 13.59 -1.12
C ILE A 197 11.63 12.31 -0.56
N VAL A 198 12.84 11.95 -0.95
CA VAL A 198 13.53 10.75 -0.45
C VAL A 198 13.96 10.87 1.01
N ARG A 199 14.20 12.09 1.51
CA ARG A 199 14.61 12.35 2.90
C ARG A 199 13.45 12.60 3.87
N SER A 200 12.29 12.97 3.34
CA SER A 200 11.04 13.12 4.10
C SER A 200 10.59 11.75 4.63
#